data_AF-A0A6F9DR38-F1
#
_entry.id   AF-A0A6F9DR38-F1
#
_cell.length_a   1.000
_cell.length_b   1.000
_cell.length_c   1.000
_cell.angle_alpha   90.00
_cell.angle_beta   90.00
_cell.angle_gamma   90.00
#
_symmetry.space_group_name_H-M   'P 1'
#
loop_
_entity.id
_entity.type
_entity.pdbx_description
1 polymer ?
#
loop_
_entity_poly.entity_id
_entity_poly.type
_entity_poly.pdbx_seq_one_letter_code
_entity_poly.pdbx_strand_id
1 'polypeptide(L)'
;MDLEEPALRAIQSGDETEISQALQEYNETLQSNPQLQQAQRISKQELAKEIIQLFCASKLLPYAVEAVTTLRFLSRDKSVVAKHFTEKRGNELLLNLAKLNANEDYKYSEPDVELNACKCLCNVIYLSKDATGLCKNSSFIKALVHKIGSHKKHTHNQNVINLKLIFLVSALNPEGRKIITEQCDGRKSVLDFLNNTLESSTNNEDTDHGKKFTADKTTICCELLKVLFNLNMDLRHAKIYSENETEELNLTMEYCRTILLSTSSIPELTEGLHCSAGNAIYSIPPVCMSIDRLLLVSKDDTAPSDIKQEIMPVMVLVDILKEKVMNDIIKTEILHPILALLSDLCRRSSEIRRYFKDLILPPRKDFKHRPEEGLRFRNKLIKLFTHTNTNVKEGVADFLFVLCKESVDRFVKYTGYGNAAGLLASRGLLAGGHGETVYSDADSDSDTEEYKEASTKINPVTGHIPLPVSSPMEGMTDEQKEHLAAQLANDISKLSSGSIIQPMGIGPDGSLVPLQQQVHDTELKEDSDSD
;
A
#
# COMPACT_ATOMS: atom_id res chain seq x y z
N MET A 1 19.46 35.08 16.39
CA MET A 1 19.61 34.94 17.84
C MET A 1 19.95 33.47 18.06
N ASP A 2 21.13 33.18 18.60
CA ASP A 2 21.59 31.81 18.80
C ASP A 2 20.81 31.23 19.98
N LEU A 3 19.95 30.25 19.72
CA LEU A 3 19.02 29.72 20.71
C LEU A 3 19.75 28.83 21.71
N GLU A 4 20.87 28.25 21.30
CA GLU A 4 21.69 27.32 22.07
C GLU A 4 22.64 28.05 23.04
N GLU A 5 22.95 29.32 22.78
CA GLU A 5 23.94 30.10 23.54
C GLU A 5 23.62 30.23 25.05
N PRO A 6 22.37 30.51 25.49
CA PRO A 6 22.05 30.56 26.92
C PRO A 6 22.25 29.21 27.62
N ALA A 7 21.86 28.11 26.96
CA ALA A 7 22.05 26.76 27.49
C ALA A 7 23.53 26.39 27.59
N LEU A 8 24.34 26.76 26.58
CA LEU A 8 25.80 26.54 26.60
C LEU A 8 26.46 27.32 27.74
N ARG A 9 26.07 28.57 27.98
CA ARG A 9 26.61 29.38 29.09
C ARG A 9 26.25 28.80 30.45
N ALA A 10 25.00 28.35 30.63
CA ALA A 10 24.56 27.70 31.86
C ALA A 10 25.35 26.40 32.12
N ILE A 11 25.61 25.59 31.08
CA ILE A 11 26.43 24.39 31.23
C ILE A 11 27.87 24.74 31.67
N GLN A 12 28.42 25.86 31.20
CA GLN A 12 29.75 26.32 31.59
C GLN A 12 29.80 26.88 33.01
N SER A 13 28.69 27.43 33.55
CA SER A 13 28.63 27.91 34.93
C SER A 13 28.65 26.77 35.95
N GLY A 14 28.13 25.60 35.55
CA GLY A 14 28.08 24.39 36.38
C GLY A 14 27.01 24.42 37.48
N ASP A 15 26.17 25.46 37.53
CA ASP A 15 25.04 25.54 38.44
C ASP A 15 23.88 24.68 37.93
N GLU A 16 23.53 23.64 38.69
CA GLU A 16 22.48 22.68 38.33
C GLU A 16 21.12 23.36 38.12
N THR A 17 20.82 24.42 38.87
CA THR A 17 19.54 25.14 38.77
C THR A 17 19.49 26.01 37.52
N GLU A 18 20.59 26.70 37.22
CA GLU A 18 20.72 27.52 36.01
C GLU A 18 20.67 26.64 34.75
N ILE A 19 21.33 25.47 34.78
CA ILE A 19 21.30 24.50 33.67
C ILE A 19 19.88 23.99 33.45
N SER A 20 19.20 23.58 34.52
CA SER A 20 17.83 23.07 34.43
C SER A 20 16.89 24.10 33.81
N GLN A 21 16.95 25.36 34.27
CA GLN A 21 16.11 26.43 33.76
C GLN A 21 16.43 26.76 32.29
N ALA A 22 17.70 26.90 31.94
CA ALA A 22 18.09 27.22 30.57
C ALA A 22 17.69 26.12 29.57
N LEU A 23 17.83 24.84 29.95
CA LEU A 23 17.39 23.72 29.11
C LEU A 23 15.86 23.67 28.99
N GLN A 24 15.13 23.97 30.06
CA GLN A 24 13.67 24.04 30.03
C GLN A 24 13.19 25.15 29.09
N GLU A 25 13.73 26.37 29.20
CA GLU A 25 13.39 27.49 28.33
C GLU A 25 13.69 27.19 26.86
N TYR A 26 14.84 26.55 26.58
CA TYR A 26 15.18 26.06 25.24
C TYR A 26 14.13 25.08 24.70
N ASN A 27 13.76 24.10 25.52
CA ASN A 27 12.80 23.05 25.15
C ASN A 27 11.40 23.61 24.89
N GLU A 28 10.92 24.52 25.73
CA GLU A 28 9.62 25.19 25.59
C GLU A 28 9.57 26.07 24.34
N THR A 29 10.68 26.77 24.04
CA THR A 29 10.80 27.62 22.86
C THR A 29 10.71 26.79 21.58
N LEU A 30 11.43 25.66 21.51
CA LEU A 30 11.37 24.76 20.35
C LEU A 30 10.05 24.00 20.22
N GLN A 31 9.40 23.69 21.34
CA GLN A 31 8.07 23.09 21.33
C GLN A 31 7.03 24.06 20.76
N SER A 32 7.12 25.35 21.11
CA SER A 32 6.19 26.39 20.65
C SER A 32 6.49 26.85 19.23
N ASN A 33 7.75 26.84 18.80
CA ASN A 33 8.18 27.31 17.48
C ASN A 33 9.06 26.28 16.75
N PRO A 34 8.45 25.20 16.19
CA PRO A 34 9.20 24.14 15.51
C PRO A 34 10.06 24.62 14.32
N GLN A 35 9.71 25.75 13.70
CA GLN A 35 10.44 26.32 12.55
C GLN A 35 11.87 26.77 12.93
N LEU A 36 12.13 27.07 14.20
CA LEU A 36 13.46 27.47 14.68
C LEU A 36 14.49 26.34 14.63
N GLN A 37 14.06 25.08 14.44
CA GLN A 37 14.96 23.93 14.27
C GLN A 37 15.87 24.02 13.04
N GLN A 38 15.60 24.89 12.06
CA GLN A 38 16.41 25.02 10.85
C GLN A 38 17.59 26.00 10.99
N ALA A 39 17.69 26.75 12.08
CA ALA A 39 18.78 27.71 12.30
C ALA A 39 20.12 27.03 12.67
N GLN A 40 21.22 27.77 12.53
CA GLN A 40 22.64 27.47 12.82
C GLN A 40 23.01 26.05 13.33
N ARG A 41 23.85 25.34 12.56
CA ARG A 41 24.24 23.94 12.81
C ARG A 41 25.37 23.75 13.84
N ILE A 42 26.23 24.75 14.04
CA ILE A 42 27.46 24.60 14.84
C ILE A 42 27.14 24.57 16.34
N SER A 43 26.39 25.57 16.84
CA SER A 43 26.00 25.68 18.25
C SER A 43 25.21 24.47 18.75
N LYS A 44 24.40 23.85 17.86
CA LYS A 44 23.69 22.59 18.12
C LYS A 44 24.60 21.38 18.34
N GLN A 45 25.69 21.28 17.57
CA GLN A 45 26.67 20.21 17.73
C GLN A 45 27.43 20.38 19.06
N GLU A 46 27.80 21.61 19.39
CA GLU A 46 28.45 21.92 20.66
C GLU A 46 27.54 21.58 21.84
N LEU A 47 26.29 22.04 21.83
CA LEU A 47 25.32 21.74 22.89
C LEU A 47 25.08 20.23 23.05
N ALA A 48 24.93 19.49 21.95
CA ALA A 48 24.78 18.03 22.00
C ALA A 48 26.02 17.36 22.63
N LYS A 49 27.21 17.79 22.23
CA LYS A 49 28.47 17.27 22.75
C LYS A 49 28.61 17.49 24.25
N GLU A 50 28.35 18.71 24.73
CA GLU A 50 28.45 19.06 26.15
C GLU A 50 27.44 18.26 26.99
N ILE A 51 26.19 18.16 26.56
CA ILE A 51 25.17 17.35 27.27
C ILE A 51 25.58 15.87 27.32
N ILE A 52 26.06 15.29 26.21
CA ILE A 52 26.55 13.91 26.20
C ILE A 52 27.73 13.73 27.18
N GLN A 53 28.66 14.70 27.22
CA GLN A 53 29.78 14.66 28.15
C GLN A 53 29.33 14.72 29.61
N LEU A 54 28.33 15.56 29.95
CA LEU A 54 27.76 15.62 31.29
C LEU A 54 27.16 14.29 31.71
N PHE A 55 26.40 13.63 30.84
CA PHE A 55 25.88 12.28 31.11
C PHE A 55 26.98 11.21 31.22
N CYS A 56 28.10 11.36 30.51
CA CYS A 56 29.23 10.44 30.64
C CYS A 56 30.04 10.69 31.93
N ALA A 57 30.14 11.95 32.36
CA ALA A 57 30.90 12.37 33.54
C ALA A 57 30.13 12.13 34.84
N SER A 58 28.83 12.42 34.84
CA SER A 58 27.94 12.23 35.99
C SER A 58 27.04 11.02 35.80
N LYS A 59 26.93 10.19 36.84
CA LYS A 59 26.07 9.01 36.87
C LYS A 59 24.61 9.34 37.19
N LEU A 60 24.32 10.53 37.71
CA LEU A 60 22.97 11.02 38.03
C LEU A 60 22.91 12.54 37.78
N LEU A 61 21.88 13.01 37.09
CA LEU A 61 21.69 14.42 36.76
C LEU A 61 20.29 14.83 37.25
N PRO A 62 20.16 15.86 38.10
CA PRO A 62 18.85 16.34 38.58
C PRO A 62 17.92 16.80 37.45
N TYR A 63 18.49 17.30 36.35
CA TYR A 63 17.81 17.82 35.16
C TYR A 63 17.86 16.85 33.97
N ALA A 64 17.87 15.54 34.24
CA ALA A 64 18.00 14.52 33.20
C ALA A 64 16.85 14.56 32.18
N VAL A 65 15.63 14.86 32.61
CA VAL A 65 14.45 14.93 31.73
C VAL A 65 14.60 16.08 30.73
N GLU A 66 15.00 17.26 31.21
CA GLU A 66 15.24 18.46 30.43
C GLU A 66 16.37 18.21 29.43
N ALA A 67 17.49 17.65 29.90
CA ALA A 67 18.65 17.36 29.06
C ALA A 67 18.35 16.34 27.95
N VAL A 68 17.67 15.23 28.25
CA VAL A 68 17.30 14.25 27.20
C VAL A 68 16.22 14.82 26.27
N THR A 69 15.33 15.69 26.76
CA THR A 69 14.37 16.41 25.91
C THR A 69 15.09 17.36 24.95
N THR A 70 16.15 18.03 25.40
CA THR A 70 17.04 18.83 24.54
C THR A 70 17.73 17.94 23.50
N LEU A 71 18.31 16.80 23.91
CA LEU A 71 18.89 15.83 22.95
C LEU A 71 17.85 15.34 21.92
N ARG A 72 16.59 15.15 22.31
CA ARG A 72 15.50 14.79 21.39
C ARG A 72 15.30 15.85 20.32
N PHE A 73 15.28 17.13 20.68
CA PHE A 73 15.16 18.20 19.68
C PHE A 73 16.40 18.28 18.79
N LEU A 74 17.60 18.15 19.35
CA LEU A 74 18.86 18.15 18.61
C LEU A 74 18.97 16.95 17.66
N SER A 75 18.43 15.79 18.03
CA SER A 75 18.42 14.58 17.20
C SER A 75 17.60 14.70 15.92
N ARG A 76 16.84 15.78 15.71
CA ARG A 76 16.16 16.07 14.44
C ARG A 76 17.10 16.67 13.39
N ASP A 77 18.27 17.16 13.78
CA ASP A 77 19.30 17.65 12.87
C ASP A 77 20.22 16.51 12.41
N LYS A 78 20.21 16.23 11.10
CA LYS A 78 21.01 15.16 10.49
C LYS A 78 22.52 15.31 10.76
N SER A 79 23.02 16.54 10.85
CA SER A 79 24.44 16.81 11.10
C SER A 79 24.84 16.48 12.55
N VAL A 80 23.96 16.77 13.51
CA VAL A 80 24.17 16.41 14.92
C VAL A 80 24.11 14.89 15.08
N VAL A 81 23.14 14.23 14.44
CA VAL A 81 23.01 12.77 14.45
C VAL A 81 24.29 12.10 13.96
N ALA A 82 24.76 12.48 12.78
CA ALA A 82 25.94 11.87 12.17
C ALA A 82 27.22 12.07 12.99
N LYS A 83 27.35 13.22 13.68
CA LYS A 83 28.56 13.57 14.41
C LYS A 83 28.57 13.09 15.86
N HIS A 84 27.43 12.99 16.53
CA HIS A 84 27.39 12.73 17.97
C HIS A 84 26.59 11.50 18.37
N PHE A 85 25.44 11.25 17.73
CA PHE A 85 24.56 10.16 18.15
C PHE A 85 24.87 8.80 17.51
N THR A 86 25.51 8.78 16.34
CA THR A 86 26.02 7.55 15.72
C THR A 86 27.41 7.14 16.20
N GLU A 87 28.14 8.06 16.85
CA GLU A 87 29.39 7.71 17.51
C GLU A 87 29.15 6.78 18.71
N LYS A 88 30.15 5.94 19.02
CA LYS A 88 30.06 4.91 20.07
C LYS A 88 29.52 5.46 21.40
N ARG A 89 30.02 6.62 21.86
CA ARG A 89 29.63 7.24 23.13
C ARG A 89 28.17 7.69 23.16
N GLY A 90 27.73 8.43 22.15
CA GLY A 90 26.35 8.91 22.08
C GLY A 90 25.35 7.77 21.91
N ASN A 91 25.71 6.76 21.12
CA ASN A 91 24.89 5.57 20.92
C ASN A 91 24.73 4.77 22.23
N GLU A 92 25.84 4.43 22.90
CA GLU A 92 25.80 3.72 24.19
C GLU A 92 25.03 4.50 25.25
N LEU A 93 25.17 5.83 25.30
CA LEU A 93 24.40 6.68 26.20
C LEU A 93 22.90 6.55 25.92
N LEU A 94 22.46 6.75 24.68
CA LEU A 94 21.04 6.67 24.33
C LEU A 94 20.46 5.28 24.61
N LEU A 95 21.21 4.22 24.33
CA LEU A 95 20.79 2.84 24.65
C LEU A 95 20.62 2.60 26.15
N ASN A 96 21.53 3.14 26.97
CA ASN A 96 21.44 3.02 28.42
C ASN A 96 20.25 3.81 28.98
N LEU A 97 20.08 5.06 28.54
CA LEU A 97 18.94 5.92 28.95
C LEU A 97 17.60 5.33 28.50
N ALA A 98 17.57 4.72 27.32
CA ALA A 98 16.39 4.03 26.79
C ALA A 98 16.17 2.67 27.44
N LYS A 99 17.01 2.17 28.34
CA LYS A 99 16.95 0.81 28.89
C LYS A 99 16.91 -0.30 27.83
N LEU A 100 17.75 -0.16 26.81
CA LEU A 100 17.87 -1.09 25.67
C LEU A 100 19.30 -1.66 25.54
N ASN A 101 20.07 -1.63 26.61
CA ASN A 101 21.37 -2.28 26.70
C ASN A 101 21.33 -3.38 27.76
N ALA A 102 22.22 -4.37 27.67
CA ALA A 102 22.27 -5.49 28.62
C ALA A 102 22.82 -5.10 30.02
N ASN A 103 23.21 -3.85 30.22
CA ASN A 103 23.73 -3.37 31.50
C ASN A 103 22.58 -3.08 32.47
N GLU A 104 22.56 -3.78 33.60
CA GLU A 104 21.52 -3.69 34.64
C GLU A 104 21.67 -2.46 35.56
N ASP A 105 22.73 -1.67 35.41
CA ASP A 105 22.98 -0.44 36.18
C ASP A 105 22.10 0.73 35.69
N TYR A 106 20.77 0.57 35.76
CA TYR A 106 19.81 1.61 35.44
C TYR A 106 19.74 2.64 36.56
N LYS A 107 20.25 3.84 36.29
CA LYS A 107 20.32 4.92 37.27
C LYS A 107 19.19 5.94 37.14
N TYR A 108 18.68 6.09 35.92
CA TYR A 108 17.55 6.96 35.61
C TYR A 108 16.29 6.08 35.49
N SER A 109 15.40 6.22 36.47
CA SER A 109 14.17 5.43 36.54
C SER A 109 12.95 6.18 36.02
N GLU A 110 13.10 7.47 35.69
CA GLU A 110 12.03 8.34 35.22
C GLU A 110 11.50 7.84 33.86
N PRO A 111 10.18 7.62 33.73
CA PRO A 111 9.56 7.19 32.46
C PRO A 111 9.84 8.14 31.29
N ASP A 112 9.94 9.45 31.56
CA ASP A 112 10.17 10.47 30.55
C ASP A 112 11.60 10.48 30.00
N VAL A 113 12.60 10.12 30.81
CA VAL A 113 13.99 9.96 30.33
C VAL A 113 14.03 8.83 29.31
N GLU A 114 13.44 7.69 29.66
CA GLU A 114 13.37 6.52 28.78
C GLU A 114 12.60 6.83 27.49
N LEU A 115 11.43 7.47 27.61
CA LEU A 115 10.59 7.84 26.47
C LEU A 115 11.31 8.80 25.51
N ASN A 116 11.97 9.84 26.03
CA ASN A 116 12.69 10.79 25.18
C ASN A 116 13.95 10.16 24.56
N ALA A 117 14.65 9.27 25.27
CA ALA A 117 15.78 8.52 24.71
C ALA A 117 15.34 7.59 23.56
N CYS A 118 14.21 6.88 23.69
CA CYS A 118 13.64 6.11 22.59
C CYS A 118 13.26 7.00 21.39
N LYS A 119 12.71 8.21 21.63
CA LYS A 119 12.45 9.19 20.56
C LYS A 119 13.72 9.65 19.86
N CYS A 120 14.82 9.86 20.58
CA CYS A 120 16.13 10.13 19.99
C CYS A 120 16.58 8.98 19.09
N LEU A 121 16.50 7.73 19.57
CA LEU A 121 16.90 6.55 18.81
C LEU A 121 16.08 6.40 17.52
N CYS A 122 14.77 6.67 17.55
CA CYS A 122 13.94 6.72 16.34
C CYS A 122 14.48 7.72 15.31
N ASN A 123 14.83 8.94 15.74
CA ASN A 123 15.40 9.95 14.83
C ASN A 123 16.77 9.52 14.29
N VAL A 124 17.62 8.93 15.14
CA VAL A 124 18.96 8.44 14.74
C VAL A 124 18.84 7.38 13.64
N ILE A 125 17.98 6.37 13.84
CA ILE A 125 17.75 5.28 12.88
C ILE A 125 17.14 5.82 11.58
N TYR A 126 16.20 6.75 11.68
CA TYR A 126 15.53 7.31 10.49
C TYR A 126 16.45 8.22 9.65
N LEU A 127 17.29 9.06 10.30
CA LEU A 127 18.05 10.10 9.61
C LEU A 127 19.45 9.66 9.14
N SER A 128 20.04 8.63 9.75
CA SER A 128 21.42 8.21 9.46
C SER A 128 21.53 6.78 8.95
N LYS A 129 22.22 6.61 7.82
CA LYS A 129 22.60 5.28 7.30
C LYS A 129 23.66 4.60 8.18
N ASP A 130 24.41 5.37 8.95
CA ASP A 130 25.44 4.85 9.84
C ASP A 130 24.83 4.20 11.11
N ALA A 131 23.53 4.42 11.35
CA ALA A 131 22.77 3.72 12.39
C ALA A 131 22.51 2.23 12.06
N THR A 132 22.97 1.73 10.91
CA THR A 132 22.89 0.30 10.54
C THR A 132 23.56 -0.60 11.56
N GLY A 133 24.68 -0.18 12.17
CA GLY A 133 25.34 -0.95 13.24
C GLY A 133 24.45 -1.14 14.47
N LEU A 134 23.70 -0.10 14.86
CA LEU A 134 22.71 -0.18 15.94
C LEU A 134 21.59 -1.17 15.60
N CYS A 135 21.07 -1.10 14.37
CA CYS A 135 20.00 -1.98 13.89
C CYS A 135 20.44 -3.44 13.70
N LYS A 136 21.72 -3.76 13.81
CA LYS A 136 22.27 -5.13 13.81
C LYS A 136 22.63 -5.63 15.20
N ASN A 137 22.54 -4.77 16.22
CA ASN A 137 22.92 -5.15 17.57
C ASN A 137 21.86 -6.07 18.19
N SER A 138 22.22 -7.35 18.36
CA SER A 138 21.35 -8.38 18.94
C SER A 138 20.90 -8.06 20.37
N SER A 139 21.73 -7.43 21.21
CA SER A 139 21.34 -7.10 22.59
C SER A 139 20.26 -6.01 22.63
N PHE A 140 20.42 -4.98 21.81
CA PHE A 140 19.44 -3.92 21.61
C PHE A 140 18.10 -4.48 21.11
N ILE A 141 18.13 -5.32 20.08
CA ILE A 141 16.92 -5.93 19.51
C ILE A 141 16.21 -6.82 20.54
N LYS A 142 16.96 -7.68 21.24
CA LYS A 142 16.41 -8.56 22.29
C LYS A 142 15.75 -7.76 23.40
N ALA A 143 16.39 -6.69 23.87
CA ALA A 143 15.82 -5.80 24.88
C ALA A 143 14.54 -5.12 24.39
N LEU A 144 14.52 -4.68 23.13
CA LEU A 144 13.34 -4.06 22.52
C LEU A 144 12.17 -5.03 22.38
N VAL A 145 12.41 -6.25 21.90
CA VAL A 145 11.38 -7.30 21.81
C VAL A 145 10.86 -7.68 23.19
N HIS A 146 11.74 -7.81 24.20
CA HIS A 146 11.33 -8.05 25.58
C HIS A 146 10.44 -6.92 26.14
N LYS A 147 10.71 -5.65 25.80
CA LYS A 147 9.82 -4.53 26.18
C LYS A 147 8.43 -4.64 25.56
N ILE A 148 8.36 -5.06 24.29
CA ILE A 148 7.09 -5.31 23.59
C ILE A 148 6.34 -6.48 24.24
N GLY A 149 7.04 -7.58 24.56
CA GLY A 149 6.45 -8.71 25.30
C GLY A 149 5.95 -8.32 26.69
N SER A 150 6.61 -7.35 27.34
CA SER A 150 6.23 -6.81 28.66
C SER A 150 5.37 -5.54 28.60
N HIS A 151 4.65 -5.30 27.50
CA HIS A 151 3.82 -4.11 27.24
C HIS A 151 2.92 -3.66 28.40
N LYS A 152 2.41 -4.59 29.22
CA LYS A 152 1.56 -4.30 30.39
C LYS A 152 2.26 -3.46 31.47
N LYS A 153 3.59 -3.43 31.49
CA LYS A 153 4.41 -2.66 32.45
C LYS A 153 4.67 -1.22 31.98
N HIS A 154 4.32 -0.89 30.75
CA HIS A 154 4.67 0.37 30.10
C HIS A 154 3.44 1.25 29.90
N THR A 155 3.64 2.56 29.93
CA THR A 155 2.59 3.53 29.59
C THR A 155 2.23 3.45 28.10
N HIS A 156 1.07 3.99 27.72
CA HIS A 156 0.65 4.06 26.31
C HIS A 156 1.73 4.70 25.42
N ASN A 157 2.29 5.84 25.81
CA ASN A 157 3.32 6.54 25.05
C ASN A 157 4.63 5.74 24.90
N GLN A 158 5.02 4.99 25.93
CA GLN A 158 6.17 4.08 25.87
C GLN A 158 5.92 2.92 24.91
N ASN A 159 4.73 2.32 24.96
CA ASN A 159 4.36 1.25 24.02
C ASN A 159 4.36 1.77 22.57
N VAL A 160 3.77 2.93 22.30
CA VAL A 160 3.78 3.53 20.95
C VAL A 160 5.22 3.78 20.47
N ILE A 161 6.10 4.34 21.29
CA ILE A 161 7.47 4.60 20.82
C ILE A 161 8.28 3.31 20.62
N ASN A 162 8.09 2.30 21.47
CA ASN A 162 8.76 1.01 21.33
C ASN A 162 8.33 0.32 20.02
N LEU A 163 7.03 0.39 19.68
CA LEU A 163 6.49 -0.12 18.41
C LEU A 163 7.03 0.65 17.20
N LYS A 164 7.14 1.99 17.28
CA LYS A 164 7.78 2.80 16.24
C LYS A 164 9.25 2.46 16.05
N LEU A 165 9.96 2.21 17.15
CA LEU A 165 11.37 1.86 17.11
C LEU A 165 11.59 0.51 16.43
N ILE A 166 10.82 -0.53 16.80
CA ILE A 166 10.93 -1.84 16.13
C ILE A 166 10.44 -1.79 14.68
N PHE A 167 9.43 -0.96 14.38
CA PHE A 167 9.01 -0.71 13.00
C PHE A 167 10.17 -0.14 12.17
N LEU A 168 10.88 0.87 12.67
CA LEU A 168 12.01 1.46 11.96
C LEU A 168 13.15 0.45 11.76
N VAL A 169 13.50 -0.33 12.80
CA VAL A 169 14.53 -1.38 12.70
C VAL A 169 14.14 -2.41 11.64
N SER A 170 12.90 -2.91 11.69
CA SER A 170 12.41 -3.94 10.76
C SER A 170 12.18 -3.44 9.34
N ALA A 171 11.81 -2.17 9.14
CA ALA A 171 11.59 -1.57 7.83
C ALA A 171 12.91 -1.24 7.11
N LEU A 172 13.86 -0.63 7.83
CA LEU A 172 15.07 -0.05 7.23
C LEU A 172 16.25 -1.03 7.20
N ASN A 173 16.23 -2.11 7.99
CA ASN A 173 17.33 -3.07 8.09
C ASN A 173 16.86 -4.53 7.99
N PRO A 174 17.04 -5.19 6.82
CA PRO A 174 16.67 -6.60 6.64
C PRO A 174 17.40 -7.57 7.58
N GLU A 175 18.67 -7.31 7.95
CA GLU A 175 19.39 -8.15 8.92
C GLU A 175 18.81 -8.00 10.33
N GLY A 176 18.50 -6.77 10.74
CA GLY A 176 17.82 -6.49 12.00
C GLY A 176 16.46 -7.18 12.06
N ARG A 177 15.70 -7.15 10.96
CA ARG A 177 14.44 -7.88 10.82
C ARG A 177 14.61 -9.39 11.01
N LYS A 178 15.62 -10.00 10.41
CA LYS A 178 15.94 -11.43 10.62
C LYS A 178 16.28 -11.74 12.08
N ILE A 179 17.03 -10.88 12.76
CA ILE A 179 17.31 -11.06 14.19
C ILE A 179 16.01 -11.03 15.01
N ILE A 180 15.08 -10.12 14.70
CA ILE A 180 13.77 -10.05 15.36
C ILE A 180 12.98 -11.34 15.17
N THR A 181 12.92 -11.86 13.94
CA THR A 181 12.09 -13.02 13.60
C THR A 181 12.71 -14.36 14.00
N GLU A 182 14.02 -14.54 13.79
CA GLU A 182 14.69 -15.83 13.96
C GLU A 182 15.33 -16.01 15.36
N GLN A 183 15.68 -14.93 16.07
CA GLN A 183 16.43 -15.02 17.33
C GLN A 183 15.68 -14.53 18.57
N CYS A 184 14.54 -13.85 18.39
CA CYS A 184 13.86 -13.14 19.49
C CYS A 184 12.37 -13.46 19.62
N ASP A 185 11.81 -14.38 18.83
CA ASP A 185 10.36 -14.64 18.78
C ASP A 185 9.53 -13.35 18.62
N GLY A 186 10.03 -12.42 17.80
CA GLY A 186 9.45 -11.08 17.67
C GLY A 186 8.04 -11.09 17.10
N ARG A 187 7.72 -12.02 16.17
CA ARG A 187 6.38 -12.19 15.60
C ARG A 187 5.39 -12.61 16.68
N LYS A 188 5.67 -13.69 17.39
CA LYS A 188 4.91 -14.12 18.58
C LYS A 188 4.70 -13.01 19.59
N SER A 189 5.74 -12.26 19.97
CA SER A 189 5.63 -11.17 20.95
C SER A 189 4.67 -10.06 20.50
N VAL A 190 4.67 -9.73 19.20
CA VAL A 190 3.76 -8.75 18.61
C VAL A 190 2.33 -9.28 18.54
N LEU A 191 2.14 -10.55 18.17
CA LEU A 191 0.84 -11.23 18.16
C LEU A 191 0.24 -11.33 19.56
N ASP A 192 1.03 -11.69 20.57
CA ASP A 192 0.59 -11.74 21.96
C ASP A 192 0.14 -10.35 22.44
N PHE A 193 0.87 -9.28 22.10
CA PHE A 193 0.45 -7.92 22.43
C PHE A 193 -0.84 -7.52 21.68
N LEU A 194 -0.96 -7.88 20.41
CA LEU A 194 -2.19 -7.63 19.65
C LEU A 194 -3.38 -8.36 20.29
N ASN A 195 -3.23 -9.63 20.64
CA ASN A 195 -4.28 -10.41 21.29
C ASN A 195 -4.72 -9.77 22.62
N ASN A 196 -3.77 -9.39 23.49
CA ASN A 196 -4.10 -8.70 24.75
C ASN A 196 -4.84 -7.37 24.50
N THR A 197 -4.49 -6.64 23.44
CA THR A 197 -5.17 -5.38 23.08
C THR A 197 -6.60 -5.65 22.61
N LEU A 198 -6.83 -6.72 21.85
CA LEU A 198 -8.15 -7.16 21.43
C LEU A 198 -8.99 -7.66 22.61
N GLU A 199 -8.46 -8.55 23.46
CA GLU A 199 -9.16 -9.13 24.62
C GLU A 199 -9.57 -8.08 25.65
N SER A 200 -8.68 -7.13 25.98
CA SER A 200 -8.97 -6.07 26.95
C SER A 200 -10.06 -5.08 26.53
N SER A 201 -10.64 -5.24 25.33
CA SER A 201 -11.62 -4.32 24.73
C SER A 201 -13.07 -4.72 24.93
N THR A 202 -13.37 -5.68 25.81
CA THR A 202 -14.74 -6.08 26.18
C THR A 202 -15.43 -4.99 27.00
N ASN A 203 -15.91 -3.95 26.32
CA ASN A 203 -16.92 -3.05 26.87
C ASN A 203 -18.30 -3.54 26.40
N ASN A 204 -19.37 -3.23 27.15
CA ASN A 204 -20.77 -3.61 26.84
C ASN A 204 -21.32 -3.03 25.52
N GLU A 205 -20.49 -2.45 24.64
CA GLU A 205 -20.81 -1.88 23.33
C GLU A 205 -20.22 -2.71 22.16
N ASP A 206 -19.69 -3.91 22.44
CA ASP A 206 -19.25 -4.84 21.39
C ASP A 206 -20.45 -5.27 20.54
N THR A 207 -20.26 -5.33 19.22
CA THR A 207 -21.24 -5.93 18.31
C THR A 207 -21.05 -7.45 18.32
N ASP A 208 -22.02 -8.20 17.78
CA ASP A 208 -21.96 -9.68 17.70
C ASP A 208 -20.68 -10.21 17.03
N HIS A 209 -19.96 -9.38 16.25
CA HIS A 209 -18.78 -9.80 15.48
C HIS A 209 -17.56 -8.86 15.60
N GLY A 210 -17.67 -7.72 16.29
CA GLY A 210 -16.61 -6.70 16.32
C GLY A 210 -16.59 -5.88 17.61
N LYS A 211 -15.49 -5.14 17.83
CA LYS A 211 -15.23 -4.40 19.08
C LYS A 211 -15.21 -2.90 18.87
N LYS A 212 -15.38 -2.13 19.94
CA LYS A 212 -15.20 -0.67 19.93
C LYS A 212 -13.93 -0.26 20.66
N PHE A 213 -12.93 0.18 19.91
CA PHE A 213 -11.62 0.58 20.45
C PHE A 213 -11.58 2.05 20.85
N THR A 214 -10.85 2.36 21.92
CA THR A 214 -10.48 3.74 22.24
C THR A 214 -9.44 4.25 21.23
N ALA A 215 -9.28 5.56 21.10
CA ALA A 215 -8.26 6.16 20.23
C ALA A 215 -6.83 5.64 20.51
N ASP A 216 -6.49 5.46 21.78
CA ASP A 216 -5.20 4.90 22.22
C ASP A 216 -5.01 3.45 21.74
N LYS A 217 -6.04 2.61 21.90
CA LYS A 217 -6.00 1.22 21.44
C LYS A 217 -5.94 1.13 19.92
N THR A 218 -6.70 1.96 19.21
CA THR A 218 -6.63 2.07 17.75
C THR A 218 -5.21 2.40 17.30
N THR A 219 -4.54 3.34 17.97
CA THR A 219 -3.15 3.70 17.68
C THR A 219 -2.21 2.50 17.88
N ILE A 220 -2.32 1.79 19.01
CA ILE A 220 -1.51 0.60 19.28
C ILE A 220 -1.74 -0.50 18.24
N CYS A 221 -2.99 -0.81 17.89
CA CYS A 221 -3.31 -1.79 16.86
C CYS A 221 -2.69 -1.41 15.52
N CYS A 222 -2.81 -0.15 15.09
CA CYS A 222 -2.19 0.32 13.85
C CYS A 222 -0.66 0.14 13.85
N GLU A 223 0.02 0.49 14.95
CA GLU A 223 1.47 0.32 15.05
C GLU A 223 1.88 -1.16 15.08
N LEU A 224 1.14 -2.02 15.80
CA LEU A 224 1.36 -3.48 15.81
C LEU A 224 1.21 -4.09 14.40
N LEU A 225 0.15 -3.71 13.68
CA LEU A 225 -0.11 -4.21 12.32
C LEU A 225 0.97 -3.77 11.32
N LYS A 226 1.51 -2.54 11.46
CA LYS A 226 2.67 -2.09 10.67
C LYS A 226 3.93 -2.91 10.95
N VAL A 227 4.16 -3.26 12.23
CA VAL A 227 5.28 -4.13 12.60
C VAL A 227 5.07 -5.53 12.02
N LEU A 228 3.89 -6.13 12.17
CA LEU A 228 3.56 -7.44 11.58
C LEU A 228 3.76 -7.44 10.07
N PHE A 229 3.32 -6.38 9.38
CA PHE A 229 3.54 -6.22 7.95
C PHE A 229 5.02 -6.41 7.60
N ASN A 230 5.91 -5.67 8.29
CA ASN A 230 7.34 -5.77 8.04
C ASN A 230 7.89 -7.17 8.37
N LEU A 231 7.52 -7.74 9.51
CA LEU A 231 8.04 -9.04 9.96
C LEU A 231 7.63 -10.21 9.04
N ASN A 232 6.48 -10.09 8.36
CA ASN A 232 6.00 -11.09 7.42
C ASN A 232 6.56 -10.92 5.99
N MET A 233 7.17 -9.78 5.66
CA MET A 233 7.71 -9.52 4.30
C MET A 233 8.71 -10.59 3.85
N ASP A 234 9.57 -11.07 4.75
CA ASP A 234 10.57 -12.08 4.38
C ASP A 234 9.92 -13.43 4.04
N LEU A 235 8.73 -13.73 4.61
CA LEU A 235 7.99 -14.95 4.33
C LEU A 235 7.36 -14.95 2.94
N ARG A 236 7.05 -13.79 2.35
CA ARG A 236 6.51 -13.72 0.97
C ARG A 236 7.47 -14.27 -0.08
N HIS A 237 8.76 -14.28 0.22
CA HIS A 237 9.79 -14.85 -0.65
C HIS A 237 10.21 -16.27 -0.23
N ALA A 238 9.69 -16.77 0.89
CA ALA A 238 9.98 -18.10 1.38
C ALA A 238 9.23 -19.17 0.57
N LYS A 239 9.85 -20.35 0.47
CA LYS A 239 9.24 -21.53 -0.18
C LYS A 239 8.77 -22.58 0.83
N ILE A 240 9.32 -22.54 2.05
CA ILE A 240 9.08 -23.48 3.12
C ILE A 240 8.69 -22.67 4.35
N TYR A 241 7.68 -23.14 5.06
CA TYR A 241 7.15 -22.52 6.26
C TYR A 241 7.16 -23.57 7.36
N SER A 242 7.63 -23.20 8.54
CA SER A 242 7.49 -24.06 9.71
C SER A 242 6.06 -24.03 10.25
N GLU A 243 5.73 -25.00 11.12
CA GLU A 243 4.42 -25.08 11.77
C GLU A 243 4.13 -23.81 12.59
N ASN A 244 5.11 -23.31 13.34
CA ASN A 244 4.98 -22.09 14.12
C ASN A 244 4.68 -20.88 13.23
N GLU A 245 5.37 -20.72 12.11
CA GLU A 245 5.15 -19.59 11.22
C GLU A 245 3.78 -19.66 10.56
N THR A 246 3.33 -20.85 10.21
CA THR A 246 1.99 -21.07 9.64
C THR A 246 0.92 -20.68 10.66
N GLU A 247 1.09 -21.05 11.93
CA GLU A 247 0.17 -20.68 13.00
C GLU A 247 0.18 -19.17 13.29
N GLU A 248 1.35 -18.52 13.32
CA GLU A 248 1.47 -17.07 13.45
C GLU A 248 0.74 -16.32 12.32
N LEU A 249 0.80 -16.82 11.08
CA LEU A 249 0.08 -16.25 9.94
C LEU A 249 -1.44 -16.48 10.06
N ASN A 250 -1.88 -17.65 10.55
CA ASN A 250 -3.29 -17.91 10.84
C ASN A 250 -3.84 -16.98 11.92
N LEU A 251 -3.10 -16.76 13.01
CA LEU A 251 -3.46 -15.81 14.06
C LEU A 251 -3.51 -14.38 13.52
N THR A 252 -2.58 -14.01 12.64
CA THR A 252 -2.61 -12.70 11.97
C THR A 252 -3.92 -12.50 11.21
N MET A 253 -4.37 -13.51 10.44
CA MET A 253 -5.65 -13.47 9.72
C MET A 253 -6.84 -13.33 10.67
N GLU A 254 -6.87 -14.11 11.75
CA GLU A 254 -7.95 -14.10 12.72
C GLU A 254 -8.05 -12.76 13.46
N TYR A 255 -6.92 -12.19 13.89
CA TYR A 255 -6.89 -10.89 14.54
C TYR A 255 -7.26 -9.77 13.56
N CYS A 256 -6.79 -9.83 12.30
CA CYS A 256 -7.20 -8.87 11.29
C CYS A 256 -8.70 -8.95 10.99
N ARG A 257 -9.31 -10.15 10.96
CA ARG A 257 -10.77 -10.32 10.85
C ARG A 257 -11.49 -9.57 11.96
N THR A 258 -11.10 -9.81 13.22
CA THR A 258 -11.70 -9.09 14.37
C THR A 258 -11.54 -7.58 14.22
N ILE A 259 -10.38 -7.09 13.79
CA ILE A 259 -10.10 -5.66 13.62
C ILE A 259 -10.94 -5.04 12.48
N LEU A 260 -11.09 -5.74 11.35
CA LEU A 260 -11.91 -5.30 10.22
C LEU A 260 -13.39 -5.14 10.59
N LEU A 261 -13.87 -5.95 11.54
CA LEU A 261 -15.22 -5.86 12.08
C LEU A 261 -15.34 -4.86 13.23
N SER A 262 -14.22 -4.35 13.74
CA SER A 262 -14.16 -3.41 14.86
C SER A 262 -14.15 -1.95 14.38
N THR A 263 -14.51 -1.04 15.27
CA THR A 263 -14.53 0.41 15.02
C THR A 263 -13.78 1.18 16.11
N SER A 264 -13.32 2.39 15.78
CA SER A 264 -12.71 3.29 16.75
C SER A 264 -13.76 4.22 17.36
N SER A 265 -13.55 4.64 18.61
CA SER A 265 -14.35 5.67 19.29
C SER A 265 -14.30 7.01 18.55
N ILE A 266 -13.22 7.24 17.80
CA ILE A 266 -13.05 8.34 16.86
C ILE A 266 -13.23 7.76 15.44
N PRO A 267 -14.35 8.04 14.75
CA PRO A 267 -14.66 7.47 13.44
C PRO A 267 -13.57 7.66 12.40
N GLU A 268 -12.90 8.82 12.39
CA GLU A 268 -11.85 9.19 11.45
C GLU A 268 -10.62 8.26 11.52
N LEU A 269 -10.40 7.58 12.65
CA LEU A 269 -9.31 6.63 12.82
C LEU A 269 -9.65 5.22 12.33
N THR A 270 -10.93 4.92 12.11
CA THR A 270 -11.41 3.58 11.73
C THR A 270 -10.89 3.18 10.34
N GLU A 271 -10.90 4.10 9.37
CA GLU A 271 -10.34 3.85 8.04
C GLU A 271 -8.86 3.45 8.11
N GLY A 272 -8.06 4.18 8.89
CA GLY A 272 -6.63 3.89 9.06
C GLY A 272 -6.37 2.54 9.73
N LEU A 273 -7.25 2.14 10.66
CA LEU A 273 -7.22 0.83 11.30
C LEU A 273 -7.48 -0.30 10.30
N HIS A 274 -8.56 -0.18 9.50
CA HIS A 274 -8.91 -1.17 8.49
C HIS A 274 -7.87 -1.26 7.37
N CYS A 275 -7.32 -0.13 6.92
CA CYS A 275 -6.21 -0.12 5.96
C CYS A 275 -4.97 -0.81 6.52
N SER A 276 -4.65 -0.59 7.81
CA SER A 276 -3.51 -1.27 8.46
C SER A 276 -3.73 -2.78 8.57
N ALA A 277 -4.96 -3.22 8.84
CA ALA A 277 -5.31 -4.63 8.88
C ALA A 277 -5.24 -5.27 7.49
N GLY A 278 -5.76 -4.58 6.46
CA GLY A 278 -5.63 -4.99 5.07
C GLY A 278 -4.16 -5.13 4.64
N ASN A 279 -3.30 -4.17 5.00
CA ASN A 279 -1.87 -4.28 4.73
C ASN A 279 -1.26 -5.49 5.43
N ALA A 280 -1.56 -5.72 6.71
CA ALA A 280 -1.06 -6.89 7.44
C ALA A 280 -1.52 -8.22 6.80
N ILE A 281 -2.77 -8.33 6.34
CA ILE A 281 -3.23 -9.50 5.58
C ILE A 281 -2.44 -9.61 4.26
N TYR A 282 -2.29 -8.49 3.55
CA TYR A 282 -1.46 -8.44 2.35
C TYR A 282 0.01 -8.72 2.65
N SER A 283 0.49 -8.76 3.88
CA SER A 283 1.87 -9.22 4.14
C SER A 283 2.03 -10.74 4.07
N ILE A 284 0.92 -11.49 4.12
CA ILE A 284 0.92 -12.95 4.18
C ILE A 284 1.17 -13.53 2.78
N PRO A 285 2.04 -14.56 2.63
CA PRO A 285 2.22 -15.25 1.36
C PRO A 285 0.89 -15.83 0.85
N PRO A 286 0.54 -15.65 -0.44
CA PRO A 286 -0.75 -16.13 -0.97
C PRO A 286 -1.01 -17.61 -0.69
N VAL A 287 0.03 -18.46 -0.74
CA VAL A 287 -0.06 -19.89 -0.44
C VAL A 287 -0.51 -20.21 0.99
N CYS A 288 -0.17 -19.34 1.95
CA CYS A 288 -0.48 -19.47 3.37
C CYS A 288 -1.76 -18.74 3.79
N MET A 289 -2.44 -18.05 2.86
CA MET A 289 -3.70 -17.36 3.18
C MET A 289 -4.82 -18.38 3.43
N SER A 290 -5.11 -18.61 4.70
CA SER A 290 -6.24 -19.41 5.17
C SER A 290 -7.52 -18.57 5.15
N ILE A 291 -8.27 -18.63 4.04
CA ILE A 291 -9.49 -17.81 3.84
C ILE A 291 -10.52 -18.02 4.96
N ASP A 292 -10.68 -19.26 5.45
CA ASP A 292 -11.62 -19.60 6.52
C ASP A 292 -11.33 -18.87 7.84
N ARG A 293 -10.07 -18.46 8.07
CA ARG A 293 -9.67 -17.66 9.24
C ARG A 293 -10.06 -16.19 9.12
N LEU A 294 -10.21 -15.70 7.88
CA LEU A 294 -10.60 -14.33 7.57
C LEU A 294 -12.12 -14.16 7.46
N LEU A 295 -12.85 -15.19 7.04
CA LEU A 295 -14.31 -15.15 6.89
C LEU A 295 -15.05 -15.43 8.20
N LEU A 296 -16.32 -15.02 8.26
CA LEU A 296 -17.26 -15.39 9.34
C LEU A 296 -17.97 -16.70 8.99
N VAL A 297 -17.23 -17.80 8.94
CA VAL A 297 -17.81 -19.13 8.66
C VAL A 297 -18.59 -19.62 9.89
N SER A 298 -19.90 -19.85 9.73
CA SER A 298 -20.71 -20.49 10.77
C SER A 298 -20.34 -21.96 10.90
N LYS A 299 -20.22 -22.48 12.13
CA LYS A 299 -19.97 -23.91 12.39
C LYS A 299 -21.25 -24.76 12.31
N ASP A 300 -22.41 -24.12 12.20
CA ASP A 300 -23.70 -24.80 12.13
C ASP A 300 -24.18 -24.93 10.69
N ASP A 301 -24.07 -26.15 10.14
CA ASP A 301 -24.52 -26.56 8.78
C ASP A 301 -26.04 -26.44 8.54
N THR A 302 -26.82 -25.94 9.51
CA THR A 302 -28.29 -26.02 9.52
C THR A 302 -29.00 -24.73 9.09
N ALA A 303 -28.30 -23.59 9.00
CA ALA A 303 -28.86 -22.33 8.52
C ALA A 303 -28.39 -22.02 7.08
N PRO A 304 -29.25 -21.48 6.19
CA PRO A 304 -28.79 -21.00 4.89
C PRO A 304 -27.78 -19.88 5.11
N SER A 305 -26.53 -20.14 4.71
CA SER A 305 -25.45 -19.16 4.84
C SER A 305 -25.72 -17.96 3.92
N ASP A 306 -25.84 -16.77 4.52
CA ASP A 306 -25.80 -15.51 3.78
C ASP A 306 -24.32 -15.18 3.51
N ILE A 307 -23.87 -15.45 2.27
CA ILE A 307 -22.50 -15.17 1.81
C ILE A 307 -22.08 -13.73 2.15
N LYS A 308 -23.02 -12.77 2.12
CA LYS A 308 -22.73 -11.37 2.48
C LYS A 308 -22.24 -11.23 3.93
N GLN A 309 -22.81 -12.00 4.85
CA GLN A 309 -22.39 -12.00 6.25
C GLN A 309 -21.01 -12.66 6.40
N GLU A 310 -20.77 -13.78 5.71
CA GLU A 310 -19.47 -14.47 5.75
C GLU A 310 -18.31 -13.58 5.30
N ILE A 311 -18.51 -12.84 4.21
CA ILE A 311 -17.47 -11.96 3.63
C ILE A 311 -17.46 -10.54 4.21
N MET A 312 -18.30 -10.26 5.21
CA MET A 312 -18.40 -8.93 5.84
C MET A 312 -17.04 -8.32 6.23
N PRO A 313 -16.06 -9.07 6.78
CA PRO A 313 -14.74 -8.51 7.09
C PRO A 313 -14.04 -7.90 5.86
N VAL A 314 -14.16 -8.54 4.70
CA VAL A 314 -13.53 -8.08 3.45
C VAL A 314 -14.35 -6.97 2.81
N MET A 315 -15.68 -6.97 2.98
CA MET A 315 -16.57 -5.94 2.44
C MET A 315 -16.22 -4.53 2.93
N VAL A 316 -15.75 -4.40 4.17
CA VAL A 316 -15.31 -3.11 4.73
C VAL A 316 -14.20 -2.47 3.87
N LEU A 317 -13.28 -3.27 3.33
CA LEU A 317 -12.23 -2.77 2.43
C LEU A 317 -12.79 -2.35 1.06
N VAL A 318 -13.81 -3.05 0.56
CA VAL A 318 -14.52 -2.67 -0.67
C VAL A 318 -15.29 -1.37 -0.46
N ASP A 319 -15.88 -1.15 0.71
CA ASP A 319 -16.60 0.07 1.04
C ASP A 319 -15.65 1.28 1.13
N ILE A 320 -14.45 1.11 1.70
CA ILE A 320 -13.39 2.13 1.66
C ILE A 320 -12.99 2.43 0.21
N LEU A 321 -12.70 1.40 -0.58
CA LEU A 321 -12.35 1.56 -2.00
C LEU A 321 -13.45 2.32 -2.77
N LYS A 322 -14.71 1.94 -2.54
CA LYS A 322 -15.88 2.56 -3.17
C LYS A 322 -16.03 4.01 -2.74
N GLU A 323 -15.96 4.32 -1.46
CA GLU A 323 -16.06 5.70 -0.95
C GLU A 323 -15.00 6.59 -1.61
N LYS A 324 -13.72 6.17 -1.59
CA LYS A 324 -12.61 6.93 -2.18
C LYS A 324 -12.78 7.15 -3.67
N VAL A 325 -13.09 6.10 -4.43
CA VAL A 325 -13.22 6.18 -5.90
C VAL A 325 -14.46 6.99 -6.30
N MET A 326 -15.58 6.84 -5.59
CA MET A 326 -16.82 7.56 -5.91
C MET A 326 -16.70 9.06 -5.62
N ASN A 327 -15.93 9.44 -4.61
CA ASN A 327 -15.63 10.83 -4.26
C ASN A 327 -14.41 11.41 -5.00
N ASP A 328 -13.86 10.68 -5.99
CA ASP A 328 -12.69 11.07 -6.79
C ASP A 328 -11.42 11.36 -5.91
N ILE A 329 -11.33 10.73 -4.73
CA ILE A 329 -10.19 10.82 -3.80
C ILE A 329 -9.18 9.71 -4.12
N ILE A 330 -8.27 9.99 -5.06
CA ILE A 330 -7.29 8.99 -5.54
C ILE A 330 -5.99 9.04 -4.73
N LYS A 331 -5.97 8.36 -3.59
CA LYS A 331 -4.77 8.17 -2.74
C LYS A 331 -4.11 6.84 -3.05
N THR A 332 -2.89 6.86 -3.58
CA THR A 332 -2.20 5.65 -4.04
C THR A 332 -1.87 4.72 -2.87
N GLU A 333 -1.48 5.29 -1.74
CA GLU A 333 -1.15 4.62 -0.49
C GLU A 333 -2.34 3.89 0.16
N ILE A 334 -3.59 4.21 -0.23
CA ILE A 334 -4.81 3.54 0.22
C ILE A 334 -5.32 2.56 -0.85
N LEU A 335 -5.49 3.06 -2.08
CA LEU A 335 -6.13 2.30 -3.15
C LEU A 335 -5.30 1.10 -3.59
N HIS A 336 -3.99 1.28 -3.79
CA HIS A 336 -3.15 0.22 -4.34
C HIS A 336 -3.07 -1.02 -3.43
N PRO A 337 -2.81 -0.89 -2.11
CA PRO A 337 -2.79 -2.07 -1.23
C PRO A 337 -4.15 -2.77 -1.12
N ILE A 338 -5.25 -2.02 -1.07
CA ILE A 338 -6.60 -2.60 -1.05
C ILE A 338 -6.87 -3.39 -2.33
N LEU A 339 -6.59 -2.80 -3.50
CA LEU A 339 -6.78 -3.48 -4.79
C LEU A 339 -5.92 -4.74 -4.91
N ALA A 340 -4.66 -4.68 -4.47
CA ALA A 340 -3.76 -5.83 -4.48
C ALA A 340 -4.29 -6.96 -3.59
N LEU A 341 -4.69 -6.64 -2.35
CA LEU A 341 -5.26 -7.61 -1.44
C LEU A 341 -6.56 -8.22 -1.99
N LEU A 342 -7.50 -7.40 -2.46
CA LEU A 342 -8.77 -7.89 -2.98
C LEU A 342 -8.56 -8.80 -4.19
N SER A 343 -7.55 -8.51 -5.03
CA SER A 343 -7.17 -9.35 -6.17
C SER A 343 -6.62 -10.71 -5.69
N ASP A 344 -5.72 -10.73 -4.70
CA ASP A 344 -5.19 -11.97 -4.10
C ASP A 344 -6.32 -12.81 -3.48
N LEU A 345 -7.22 -12.20 -2.72
CA LEU A 345 -8.37 -12.89 -2.12
C LEU A 345 -9.31 -13.47 -3.19
N CYS A 346 -9.58 -12.72 -4.27
CA CYS A 346 -10.42 -13.20 -5.38
C CYS A 346 -9.76 -14.31 -6.20
N ARG A 347 -8.42 -14.37 -6.28
CA ARG A 347 -7.74 -15.52 -6.88
C ARG A 347 -7.89 -16.78 -6.03
N ARG A 348 -7.90 -16.62 -4.70
CA ARG A 348 -7.91 -17.74 -3.73
C ARG A 348 -9.29 -18.29 -3.39
N SER A 349 -10.34 -17.46 -3.36
CA SER A 349 -11.72 -17.91 -3.10
C SER A 349 -12.64 -17.57 -4.26
N SER A 350 -13.30 -18.60 -4.78
CA SER A 350 -14.38 -18.44 -5.76
C SER A 350 -15.62 -17.79 -5.18
N GLU A 351 -15.95 -17.97 -3.88
CA GLU A 351 -17.10 -17.31 -3.27
C GLU A 351 -16.90 -15.80 -3.24
N ILE A 352 -15.75 -15.33 -2.74
CA ILE A 352 -15.40 -13.90 -2.68
C ILE A 352 -15.44 -13.30 -4.09
N ARG A 353 -14.77 -13.95 -5.05
CA ARG A 353 -14.71 -13.48 -6.43
C ARG A 353 -16.09 -13.37 -7.07
N ARG A 354 -16.94 -14.39 -6.92
CA ARG A 354 -18.30 -14.38 -7.48
C ARG A 354 -19.14 -13.27 -6.88
N TYR A 355 -19.08 -13.10 -5.57
CA TYR A 355 -19.82 -12.03 -4.89
C TYR A 355 -19.36 -10.64 -5.35
N PHE A 356 -18.05 -10.38 -5.40
CA PHE A 356 -17.53 -9.10 -5.88
C PHE A 356 -17.79 -8.87 -7.36
N LYS A 357 -17.73 -9.91 -8.19
CA LYS A 357 -18.12 -9.81 -9.60
C LYS A 357 -19.58 -9.38 -9.72
N ASP A 358 -20.50 -9.94 -8.95
CA ASP A 358 -21.92 -9.56 -9.03
C ASP A 358 -22.19 -8.16 -8.45
N LEU A 359 -21.45 -7.76 -7.42
CA LEU A 359 -21.53 -6.43 -6.81
C LEU A 359 -20.97 -5.33 -7.71
N ILE A 360 -19.79 -5.55 -8.31
CA ILE A 360 -19.00 -4.54 -9.01
C ILE A 360 -19.25 -4.59 -10.52
N LEU A 361 -19.27 -5.79 -11.11
CA LEU A 361 -19.47 -6.03 -12.55
C LEU A 361 -20.75 -6.83 -12.82
N PRO A 362 -21.93 -6.34 -12.37
CA PRO A 362 -23.19 -7.00 -12.69
C PRO A 362 -23.38 -7.07 -14.21
N PRO A 363 -24.11 -8.08 -14.72
CA PRO A 363 -24.33 -8.25 -16.15
C PRO A 363 -24.73 -6.94 -16.85
N ARG A 364 -24.02 -6.61 -17.92
CA ARG A 364 -24.16 -5.33 -18.59
C ARG A 364 -25.41 -5.33 -19.47
N LYS A 365 -26.27 -4.33 -19.24
CA LYS A 365 -27.52 -4.12 -20.00
C LYS A 365 -27.48 -2.86 -20.89
N ASP A 366 -26.60 -1.92 -20.57
CA ASP A 366 -26.44 -0.68 -21.35
C ASP A 366 -25.17 -0.77 -22.21
N PHE A 367 -25.37 -0.81 -23.52
CA PHE A 367 -24.32 -0.80 -24.54
C PHE A 367 -24.31 0.51 -25.35
N LYS A 368 -25.11 1.52 -24.99
CA LYS A 368 -25.16 2.80 -25.72
C LYS A 368 -24.03 3.74 -25.31
N HIS A 369 -23.67 3.74 -24.03
CA HIS A 369 -22.60 4.56 -23.47
C HIS A 369 -21.31 3.76 -23.33
N ARG A 370 -20.17 4.45 -23.31
CA ARG A 370 -18.87 3.80 -23.10
C ARG A 370 -18.77 3.21 -21.68
N PRO A 371 -17.98 2.15 -21.47
CA PRO A 371 -17.83 1.54 -20.15
C PRO A 371 -17.33 2.50 -19.05
N GLU A 372 -16.48 3.45 -19.38
CA GLU A 372 -15.98 4.49 -18.47
C GLU A 372 -16.96 5.66 -18.24
N GLU A 373 -17.99 5.78 -19.08
CA GLU A 373 -19.00 6.84 -18.99
C GLU A 373 -20.12 6.42 -18.04
N GLY A 374 -20.21 7.08 -16.88
CA GLY A 374 -21.31 6.88 -15.93
C GLY A 374 -20.95 7.23 -14.49
N LEU A 375 -21.96 7.18 -13.63
CA LEU A 375 -21.85 7.51 -12.20
C LEU A 375 -21.79 6.29 -11.30
N ARG A 376 -21.85 5.07 -11.84
CA ARG A 376 -21.77 3.85 -11.02
C ARG A 376 -20.31 3.55 -10.67
N PHE A 377 -20.12 2.80 -9.60
CA PHE A 377 -18.80 2.39 -9.11
C PHE A 377 -17.94 1.72 -10.21
N ARG A 378 -18.53 0.82 -11.00
CA ARG A 378 -17.84 0.19 -12.13
C ARG A 378 -17.29 1.19 -13.16
N ASN A 379 -18.06 2.24 -13.48
CA ASN A 379 -17.67 3.22 -14.49
C ASN A 379 -16.49 4.03 -13.98
N LYS A 380 -16.55 4.45 -12.71
CA LYS A 380 -15.46 5.17 -12.03
C LYS A 380 -14.19 4.32 -11.95
N LEU A 381 -14.28 3.01 -11.69
CA LEU A 381 -13.13 2.11 -11.73
C LEU A 381 -12.52 2.00 -13.14
N ILE A 382 -13.34 1.79 -14.17
CA ILE A 382 -12.84 1.70 -15.56
C ILE A 382 -12.21 3.03 -16.01
N LYS A 383 -12.76 4.16 -15.58
CA LYS A 383 -12.17 5.48 -15.81
C LYS A 383 -10.75 5.60 -15.23
N LEU A 384 -10.40 4.85 -14.19
CA LEU A 384 -9.04 4.85 -13.64
C LEU A 384 -8.01 4.11 -14.51
N PHE A 385 -8.42 3.38 -15.56
CA PHE A 385 -7.47 2.73 -16.49
C PHE A 385 -6.58 3.74 -17.22
N THR A 386 -7.05 4.99 -17.37
CA THR A 386 -6.31 6.09 -17.98
C THR A 386 -5.73 7.07 -16.96
N HIS A 387 -5.74 6.71 -15.67
CA HIS A 387 -5.14 7.54 -14.62
C HIS A 387 -3.62 7.65 -14.77
N THR A 388 -3.04 8.78 -14.37
CA THR A 388 -1.59 9.05 -14.54
C THR A 388 -0.71 8.17 -13.66
N ASN A 389 -1.21 7.78 -12.48
CA ASN A 389 -0.52 6.87 -11.58
C ASN A 389 -0.60 5.41 -12.07
N THR A 390 0.56 4.84 -12.39
CA THR A 390 0.72 3.45 -12.87
C THR A 390 0.22 2.41 -11.88
N ASN A 391 0.57 2.54 -10.60
CA ASN A 391 0.19 1.58 -9.57
C ASN A 391 -1.33 1.50 -9.38
N VAL A 392 -2.03 2.63 -9.52
CA VAL A 392 -3.50 2.67 -9.43
C VAL A 392 -4.12 2.08 -10.69
N LYS A 393 -3.73 2.53 -11.90
CA LYS A 393 -4.35 2.03 -13.14
C LYS A 393 -4.13 0.52 -13.32
N GLU A 394 -2.92 0.03 -13.02
CA GLU A 394 -2.58 -1.40 -13.12
C GLU A 394 -3.29 -2.19 -12.04
N GLY A 395 -3.37 -1.68 -10.80
CA GLY A 395 -4.09 -2.34 -9.71
C GLY A 395 -5.59 -2.47 -9.97
N VAL A 396 -6.24 -1.43 -10.50
CA VAL A 396 -7.67 -1.48 -10.83
C VAL A 396 -7.92 -2.42 -12.01
N ALA A 397 -7.07 -2.35 -13.05
CA ALA A 397 -7.20 -3.21 -14.21
C ALA A 397 -6.96 -4.69 -13.85
N ASP A 398 -5.96 -4.99 -13.01
CA ASP A 398 -5.73 -6.34 -12.50
C ASP A 398 -6.93 -6.86 -11.71
N PHE A 399 -7.45 -6.06 -10.77
CA PHE A 399 -8.58 -6.46 -9.95
C PHE A 399 -9.81 -6.81 -10.80
N LEU A 400 -10.17 -5.95 -11.76
CA LEU A 400 -11.30 -6.23 -12.66
C LEU A 400 -11.03 -7.44 -13.57
N PHE A 401 -9.78 -7.67 -14.00
CA PHE A 401 -9.40 -8.84 -14.78
C PHE A 401 -9.56 -10.14 -13.98
N VAL A 402 -9.20 -10.14 -12.69
CA VAL A 402 -9.43 -11.28 -11.78
C VAL A 402 -10.91 -11.56 -11.60
N LEU A 403 -11.75 -10.53 -11.43
CA LEU A 403 -13.21 -10.71 -11.37
C LEU A 403 -13.77 -11.36 -12.64
N CYS A 404 -13.13 -11.11 -13.79
CA CYS A 404 -13.44 -11.73 -15.08
C CYS A 404 -12.77 -13.11 -15.28
N LYS A 405 -12.32 -13.79 -14.21
CA LYS A 405 -11.60 -15.08 -14.26
C LYS A 405 -10.36 -15.02 -15.18
N GLU A 406 -9.70 -13.87 -15.24
CA GLU A 406 -8.53 -13.61 -16.10
C GLU A 406 -8.77 -14.00 -17.57
N SER A 407 -10.01 -13.88 -18.04
CA SER A 407 -10.41 -14.15 -19.43
C SER A 407 -10.46 -12.85 -20.21
N VAL A 408 -9.70 -12.78 -21.30
CA VAL A 408 -9.61 -11.56 -22.13
C VAL A 408 -10.98 -11.18 -22.69
N ASP A 409 -11.75 -12.15 -23.20
CA ASP A 409 -13.05 -11.89 -23.82
C ASP A 409 -14.06 -11.31 -22.81
N ARG A 410 -14.14 -11.92 -21.62
CA ARG A 410 -14.98 -11.42 -20.53
C ARG A 410 -14.54 -10.02 -20.11
N PHE A 411 -13.24 -9.80 -19.96
CA PHE A 411 -12.71 -8.51 -19.54
C PHE A 411 -13.02 -7.40 -20.56
N VAL A 412 -12.80 -7.65 -21.85
CA VAL A 412 -13.08 -6.72 -22.95
C VAL A 412 -14.58 -6.41 -23.03
N LYS A 413 -15.46 -7.39 -22.83
CA LYS A 413 -16.92 -7.18 -22.79
C LYS A 413 -17.35 -6.12 -21.77
N TYR A 414 -16.71 -6.11 -20.59
CA TYR A 414 -17.03 -5.16 -19.52
C TYR A 414 -16.31 -3.83 -19.64
N THR A 415 -15.10 -3.80 -20.19
CA THR A 415 -14.21 -2.63 -20.13
C THR A 415 -13.99 -1.94 -21.48
N GLY A 416 -14.22 -2.62 -22.60
CA GLY A 416 -13.83 -2.18 -23.94
C GLY A 416 -12.34 -2.40 -24.20
N TYR A 417 -11.99 -2.85 -25.40
CA TYR A 417 -10.61 -3.24 -25.73
C TYR A 417 -9.63 -2.06 -25.61
N GLY A 418 -10.05 -0.84 -25.97
CA GLY A 418 -9.22 0.35 -25.87
C GLY A 418 -8.77 0.66 -24.43
N ASN A 419 -9.66 0.47 -23.45
CA ASN A 419 -9.32 0.60 -22.03
C ASN A 419 -8.45 -0.58 -21.57
N ALA A 420 -8.80 -1.81 -21.97
CA ALA A 420 -8.10 -3.04 -21.58
C ALA A 420 -6.69 -3.17 -22.17
N ALA A 421 -6.43 -2.58 -23.34
CA ALA A 421 -5.23 -2.80 -24.14
C ALA A 421 -3.92 -2.57 -23.37
N GLY A 422 -3.88 -1.59 -22.46
CA GLY A 422 -2.70 -1.32 -21.64
C GLY A 422 -2.32 -2.50 -20.73
N LEU A 423 -3.31 -3.10 -20.05
CA LEU A 423 -3.11 -4.28 -19.21
C LEU A 423 -2.82 -5.53 -20.06
N LEU A 424 -3.56 -5.70 -21.16
CA LEU A 424 -3.38 -6.85 -22.05
C LEU A 424 -1.99 -6.84 -22.69
N ALA A 425 -1.47 -5.68 -23.06
CA ALA A 425 -0.12 -5.51 -23.57
C ALA A 425 0.94 -5.88 -22.52
N SER A 426 0.81 -5.40 -21.28
CA SER A 426 1.78 -5.71 -20.22
C SER A 426 1.81 -7.19 -19.85
N ARG A 427 0.72 -7.92 -20.12
CA ARG A 427 0.61 -9.37 -19.90
C ARG A 427 0.87 -10.23 -21.14
N GLY A 428 1.15 -9.64 -22.30
CA GLY A 428 1.31 -10.40 -23.55
C GLY A 428 0.03 -11.07 -24.05
N LEU A 429 -1.14 -10.57 -23.63
CA LEU A 429 -2.47 -11.14 -23.93
C LEU A 429 -3.24 -10.34 -25.00
N LEU A 430 -2.56 -9.53 -25.82
CA LEU A 430 -3.19 -8.73 -26.89
C LEU A 430 -3.87 -9.61 -27.95
N ALA A 431 -3.35 -10.82 -28.19
CA ALA A 431 -3.92 -11.78 -29.13
C ALA A 431 -5.09 -12.59 -28.54
N GLY A 432 -5.55 -12.25 -27.33
CA GLY A 432 -6.55 -13.03 -26.59
C GLY A 432 -5.92 -14.08 -25.67
N GLY A 433 -6.76 -14.90 -25.05
CA GLY A 433 -6.35 -15.99 -24.15
C GLY A 433 -6.82 -15.82 -22.71
N HIS A 434 -6.09 -16.48 -21.81
CA HIS A 434 -6.37 -16.50 -20.38
C HIS A 434 -5.09 -16.17 -19.60
N GLY A 435 -5.24 -15.63 -18.39
CA GLY A 435 -4.14 -15.47 -17.45
C GLY A 435 -3.57 -16.80 -16.97
N GLU A 436 -2.54 -16.72 -16.12
CA GLU A 436 -1.82 -17.90 -15.61
C GLU A 436 -2.64 -18.69 -14.56
N THR A 437 -3.64 -18.06 -13.93
CA THR A 437 -4.42 -18.69 -12.86
C THR A 437 -5.47 -19.65 -13.43
N VAL A 438 -5.56 -20.86 -12.88
CA VAL A 438 -6.55 -21.87 -13.28
C VAL A 438 -7.89 -21.60 -12.59
N TYR A 439 -8.96 -21.49 -13.37
CA TYR A 439 -10.33 -21.26 -12.89
C TYR A 439 -11.26 -22.42 -13.28
N SER A 440 -12.38 -22.57 -12.57
CA SER A 440 -13.43 -23.54 -12.93
C SER A 440 -14.28 -23.04 -14.10
N ASP A 441 -14.52 -23.96 -15.06
CA ASP A 441 -15.27 -23.71 -16.30
C ASP A 441 -16.80 -23.71 -16.12
N ALA A 442 -17.29 -24.07 -14.94
CA ALA A 442 -18.72 -24.32 -14.68
C ALA A 442 -19.67 -23.13 -14.90
N ASP A 443 -19.16 -21.90 -15.01
CA ASP A 443 -19.94 -20.68 -15.29
C ASP A 443 -19.49 -19.99 -16.59
N SER A 444 -19.39 -20.76 -17.68
CA SER A 444 -18.92 -20.27 -18.98
C SER A 444 -19.92 -19.33 -19.67
N ASP A 445 -21.22 -19.48 -19.43
CA ASP A 445 -22.25 -18.82 -20.24
C ASP A 445 -23.02 -17.77 -19.43
N SER A 446 -22.38 -16.62 -19.21
CA SER A 446 -22.98 -15.46 -18.54
C SER A 446 -23.50 -14.41 -19.53
N ASP A 447 -23.75 -14.81 -20.77
CA ASP A 447 -24.23 -13.92 -21.81
C ASP A 447 -25.71 -13.63 -21.60
N THR A 448 -25.99 -12.38 -21.24
CA THR A 448 -27.36 -11.87 -21.16
C THR A 448 -27.96 -11.79 -22.56
N GLU A 449 -29.27 -11.97 -22.66
CA GLU A 449 -29.98 -11.84 -23.94
C GLU A 449 -29.71 -10.47 -24.58
N GLU A 450 -29.64 -9.41 -23.77
CA GLU A 450 -29.27 -8.06 -24.24
C GLU A 450 -27.87 -8.00 -24.88
N TYR A 451 -26.91 -8.82 -24.42
CA TYR A 451 -25.57 -8.87 -25.01
C TYR A 451 -25.58 -9.65 -26.32
N LYS A 452 -26.29 -10.79 -26.39
CA LYS A 452 -26.38 -11.59 -27.61
C LYS A 452 -26.96 -10.78 -28.77
N GLU A 453 -28.00 -9.99 -28.51
CA GLU A 453 -28.62 -9.08 -29.48
C GLU A 453 -27.71 -7.92 -29.91
N ALA A 454 -26.92 -7.39 -28.97
CA ALA A 454 -26.05 -6.24 -29.19
C ALA A 454 -24.65 -6.60 -29.74
N SER A 455 -24.20 -7.84 -29.55
CA SER A 455 -22.82 -8.31 -29.79
C SER A 455 -22.25 -7.85 -31.13
N THR A 456 -23.01 -8.09 -32.20
CA THR A 456 -22.68 -7.73 -33.59
C THR A 456 -22.57 -6.23 -33.86
N LYS A 457 -23.18 -5.39 -33.03
CA LYS A 457 -23.26 -3.92 -33.19
C LYS A 457 -22.27 -3.17 -32.29
N ILE A 458 -21.66 -3.84 -31.32
CA ILE A 458 -20.72 -3.22 -30.38
C ILE A 458 -19.38 -3.02 -31.08
N ASN A 459 -18.85 -1.79 -31.03
CA ASN A 459 -17.47 -1.57 -31.42
C ASN A 459 -16.53 -2.17 -30.35
N PRO A 460 -15.65 -3.11 -30.70
CA PRO A 460 -14.81 -3.80 -29.72
C PRO A 460 -13.81 -2.87 -29.02
N VAL A 461 -13.33 -1.82 -29.71
CA VAL A 461 -12.37 -0.85 -29.16
C VAL A 461 -13.02 0.00 -28.09
N THR A 462 -14.15 0.62 -28.40
CA THR A 462 -14.82 1.56 -27.48
C THR A 462 -15.82 0.88 -26.55
N GLY A 463 -16.13 -0.39 -26.78
CA GLY A 463 -17.04 -1.19 -25.96
C GLY A 463 -18.48 -0.68 -25.96
N HIS A 464 -18.91 0.14 -26.92
CA HIS A 464 -20.30 0.62 -27.04
C HIS A 464 -20.78 0.53 -28.49
N ILE A 465 -22.09 0.62 -28.67
CA ILE A 465 -22.74 0.75 -29.97
C ILE A 465 -22.62 2.24 -30.36
N PRO A 466 -21.78 2.59 -31.34
CA PRO A 466 -21.66 3.97 -31.77
C PRO A 466 -23.00 4.44 -32.33
N LEU A 467 -23.33 5.72 -32.08
CA LEU A 467 -24.47 6.34 -32.73
C LEU A 467 -24.25 6.28 -34.25
N PRO A 468 -25.30 6.02 -35.05
CA PRO A 468 -25.20 6.11 -36.50
C PRO A 468 -24.70 7.50 -36.88
N VAL A 469 -23.46 7.58 -37.36
CA VAL A 469 -22.91 8.82 -37.91
C VAL A 469 -23.42 8.92 -39.34
N SER A 470 -23.94 10.08 -39.73
CA SER A 470 -24.21 10.39 -41.13
C SER A 470 -22.97 10.08 -41.97
N SER A 471 -23.15 9.61 -43.20
CA SER A 471 -21.99 9.32 -44.05
C SER A 471 -21.15 10.60 -44.14
N PRO A 472 -19.81 10.55 -43.97
CA PRO A 472 -18.98 11.73 -44.19
C PRO A 472 -19.14 12.33 -45.59
N MET A 473 -19.70 11.56 -46.54
CA MET A 473 -20.01 11.95 -47.91
C MET A 473 -21.45 12.49 -48.08
N GLU A 474 -22.25 12.51 -47.01
CA GLU A 474 -23.63 13.01 -47.01
C GLU A 474 -23.63 14.53 -47.17
N GLY A 475 -24.23 15.03 -48.26
CA GLY A 475 -24.19 16.44 -48.65
C GLY A 475 -23.04 16.82 -49.60
N MET A 476 -22.16 15.88 -49.96
CA MET A 476 -21.16 16.09 -51.02
C MET A 476 -21.74 15.79 -52.41
N THR A 477 -21.45 16.64 -53.39
CA THR A 477 -21.76 16.34 -54.80
C THR A 477 -20.83 15.26 -55.34
N ASP A 478 -21.20 14.62 -56.44
CA ASP A 478 -20.38 13.54 -57.02
C ASP A 478 -19.03 14.07 -57.53
N GLU A 479 -18.97 15.31 -58.02
CA GLU A 479 -17.72 15.97 -58.39
C GLU A 479 -16.80 16.20 -57.19
N GLN A 480 -17.36 16.53 -56.02
CA GLN A 480 -16.58 16.71 -54.79
C GLN A 480 -16.01 15.38 -54.29
N LYS A 481 -16.78 14.30 -54.39
CA LYS A 481 -16.31 12.96 -54.04
C LYS A 481 -15.17 12.52 -54.95
N GLU A 482 -15.30 12.74 -56.26
CA GLU A 482 -14.28 12.41 -57.24
C GLU A 482 -12.99 13.22 -57.01
N HIS A 483 -13.11 14.53 -56.76
CA HIS A 483 -11.97 15.38 -56.44
C HIS A 483 -11.24 14.91 -55.16
N LEU A 484 -11.97 14.58 -54.10
CA LEU A 484 -11.38 14.07 -52.86
C LEU A 484 -10.74 12.69 -53.04
N ALA A 485 -11.34 11.82 -53.86
CA ALA A 485 -10.75 10.52 -54.20
C ALA A 485 -9.44 10.67 -54.98
N ALA A 486 -9.40 11.57 -55.95
CA ALA A 486 -8.18 11.90 -56.70
C ALA A 486 -7.10 12.52 -55.81
N GLN A 487 -7.50 13.38 -54.88
CA GLN A 487 -6.60 13.96 -53.88
C GLN A 487 -6.03 12.88 -52.95
N LEU A 488 -6.87 11.98 -52.43
CA LEU A 488 -6.45 10.87 -51.58
C LEU A 488 -5.48 9.92 -52.30
N ALA A 489 -5.77 9.57 -53.56
CA ALA A 489 -4.89 8.73 -54.37
C ALA A 489 -3.52 9.39 -54.58
N ASN A 490 -3.50 10.71 -54.84
CA ASN A 490 -2.26 11.48 -54.93
C ASN A 490 -1.48 11.49 -53.61
N ASP A 491 -2.16 11.67 -52.48
CA ASP A 491 -1.49 11.71 -51.18
C ASP A 491 -0.96 10.34 -50.76
N ILE A 492 -1.68 9.24 -51.04
CA ILE A 492 -1.18 7.86 -50.88
C ILE A 492 0.04 7.63 -51.77
N SER A 493 -0.01 8.06 -53.03
CA SER A 493 1.11 7.94 -53.98
C SER A 493 2.35 8.71 -53.52
N LYS A 494 2.19 9.93 -52.99
CA LYS A 494 3.28 10.72 -52.40
C LYS A 494 3.91 10.02 -51.18
N LEU A 495 3.10 9.46 -50.30
CA LEU A 495 3.59 8.76 -49.11
C LEU A 495 4.25 7.41 -49.45
N SER A 496 3.75 6.71 -50.48
CA SER A 496 4.32 5.45 -50.97
C SER A 496 5.63 5.66 -51.72
N SER A 497 5.74 6.68 -52.57
CA SER A 497 6.98 7.02 -53.30
C SER A 497 8.13 7.43 -52.37
N GLY A 498 7.82 7.99 -51.19
CA GLY A 498 8.80 8.25 -50.13
C GLY A 498 9.22 7.03 -49.30
N SER A 499 8.69 5.82 -49.59
CA SER A 499 8.86 4.60 -48.77
C SER A 499 8.40 4.74 -47.30
N ILE A 500 7.53 5.71 -47.01
CA ILE A 500 7.03 5.96 -45.65
C ILE A 500 5.88 5.00 -45.32
N ILE A 501 5.06 4.66 -46.31
CA ILE A 501 3.97 3.67 -46.18
C ILE A 501 3.98 2.70 -47.36
N GLN A 502 3.59 1.44 -47.11
CA GLN A 502 3.33 0.45 -48.13
C GLN A 502 1.85 0.06 -48.10
N PRO A 503 1.05 0.47 -49.10
CA PRO A 503 -0.35 0.05 -49.19
C PRO A 503 -0.43 -1.47 -49.36
N MET A 504 -1.23 -2.13 -48.52
CA MET A 504 -1.48 -3.57 -48.55
C MET A 504 -2.95 -3.83 -48.84
N GLY A 505 -3.25 -4.86 -49.62
CA GLY A 505 -4.60 -5.40 -49.82
C GLY A 505 -4.69 -6.84 -49.30
N ILE A 506 -5.91 -7.38 -49.28
CA ILE A 506 -6.20 -8.74 -48.81
C ILE A 506 -6.24 -9.65 -50.03
N GLY A 507 -5.32 -10.63 -50.08
CA GLY A 507 -5.24 -11.64 -51.11
C GLY A 507 -6.42 -12.63 -51.07
N PRO A 508 -6.60 -13.44 -52.13
CA PRO A 508 -7.65 -14.45 -52.21
C PRO A 508 -7.56 -15.55 -51.12
N ASP A 509 -6.40 -15.68 -50.48
CA ASP A 509 -6.13 -16.57 -49.35
C ASP A 509 -6.28 -15.88 -47.98
N GLY A 510 -6.69 -14.60 -47.95
CA GLY A 510 -6.81 -13.81 -46.73
C GLY A 510 -5.49 -13.21 -46.22
N SER A 511 -4.38 -13.41 -46.93
CA SER A 511 -3.07 -12.84 -46.55
C SER A 511 -2.93 -11.38 -46.98
N LEU A 512 -2.07 -10.61 -46.30
CA LEU A 512 -1.78 -9.22 -46.68
C LEU A 512 -0.74 -9.21 -47.80
N VAL A 513 -1.11 -8.70 -48.98
CA VAL A 513 -0.25 -8.56 -50.15
C VAL A 513 -0.11 -7.09 -50.55
N PRO A 514 1.00 -6.63 -51.15
CA PRO A 514 1.13 -5.25 -51.61
C PRO A 514 0.03 -4.88 -52.61
N LEU A 515 -0.62 -3.74 -52.41
CA LEU A 515 -1.73 -3.29 -53.27
C LEU A 515 -1.29 -3.11 -54.73
N GLN A 516 -0.05 -2.68 -54.95
CA GLN A 516 0.56 -2.55 -56.28
C GLN A 516 0.57 -3.89 -57.02
N GLN A 517 0.82 -4.99 -56.30
CA GLN A 517 0.82 -6.33 -56.87
C GLN A 517 -0.60 -6.76 -57.24
N GLN A 518 -1.60 -6.46 -56.41
CA GLN A 518 -3.00 -6.74 -56.73
C GLN A 518 -3.53 -5.94 -57.93
N VAL A 519 -3.20 -4.64 -58.02
CA VAL A 519 -3.64 -3.82 -59.17
C VAL A 519 -3.01 -4.34 -60.46
N HIS A 520 -1.72 -4.67 -60.43
CA HIS A 520 -1.02 -5.24 -61.58
C HIS A 520 -1.61 -6.60 -62.01
N ASP A 521 -1.94 -7.46 -61.05
CA ASP A 521 -2.58 -8.77 -61.31
C ASP A 521 -4.02 -8.64 -61.85
N THR A 522 -4.69 -7.50 -61.63
CA THR A 522 -6.04 -7.22 -62.13
C THR A 522 -6.00 -6.65 -63.54
N GLU A 523 -5.07 -5.72 -63.83
CA GLU A 523 -4.83 -5.19 -65.18
C GLU A 523 -4.41 -6.31 -66.15
N LEU A 524 -3.57 -7.25 -65.71
CA LEU A 524 -3.15 -8.41 -66.52
C LEU A 524 -4.30 -9.38 -66.87
N LYS A 525 -5.40 -9.39 -66.10
CA LYS A 525 -6.58 -10.22 -66.39
C LYS A 525 -7.50 -9.56 -67.41
N GLU A 526 -7.69 -8.24 -67.35
CA GLU A 526 -8.52 -7.52 -68.32
C GLU A 526 -7.90 -7.53 -69.73
N ASP A 527 -6.56 -7.48 -69.83
CA ASP A 527 -5.83 -7.64 -71.10
C ASP A 527 -5.86 -9.08 -71.65
N SER A 528 -6.21 -10.08 -70.82
CA SER A 528 -6.32 -11.49 -71.25
C SER A 528 -7.73 -11.91 -71.69
N ASP A 529 -8.75 -11.12 -71.36
CA ASP A 529 -10.15 -11.33 -71.74
C ASP A 529 -10.56 -10.53 -73.00
N SER A 530 -9.62 -9.84 -73.65
CA SER A 530 -9.84 -9.00 -74.84
C SER A 530 -9.32 -9.57 -76.17
N ASP A 531 -9.05 -10.89 -76.25
CA ASP A 531 -8.78 -11.63 -77.50
C ASP A 531 -9.97 -12.47 -78.01
#